data_AF-A0A6J5XU15-F1
#
_entry.id   AF-A0A6J5XU15-F1
#
_cell.length_a   1.000
_cell.length_b   1.000
_cell.length_c   1.000
_cell.angle_alpha   90.00
_cell.angle_beta   90.00
_cell.angle_gamma   90.00
#
_symmetry.space_group_name_H-M   'P 1'
#
loop_
_entity.id
_entity.type
_entity.pdbx_description
1 polymer ?
#
loop_
_entity_poly.entity_id
_entity_poly.type
_entity_poly.pdbx_seq_one_letter_code
_entity_poly.pdbx_strand_id
1 'polypeptide(L)'
;MSKLDVSNTSLGASWDVAFTIDNPNMVSWVHFDRIEGSILYKDSPLAIYFVEPFDLGLKEQRMMHVKISMTELRNQPTMKVSDLEE
;
A
#
# COMPACT_ATOMS: atom_id res chain seq x y z
N MET A 1 6.86 -9.51 4.07
CA MET A 1 8.28 -9.09 3.93
C MET A 1 8.39 -8.08 2.79
N SER A 2 8.82 -6.85 3.07
CA SER A 2 8.99 -5.81 2.03
C SER A 2 10.34 -5.97 1.32
N LYS A 3 10.39 -5.75 0.00
CA LYS A 3 11.59 -5.87 -0.83
C LYS A 3 11.76 -4.61 -1.69
N LEU A 4 12.95 -4.02 -1.66
CA LEU A 4 13.35 -2.88 -2.48
C LEU A 4 14.45 -3.34 -3.44
N ASP A 5 14.20 -3.24 -4.74
CA ASP A 5 15.18 -3.54 -5.79
C ASP A 5 15.56 -2.22 -6.49
N VAL A 6 16.79 -1.77 -6.28
CA VAL A 6 17.33 -0.54 -6.89
C VAL A 6 18.35 -0.92 -7.97
N SER A 7 18.17 -0.44 -9.18
CA SER A 7 19.18 -0.51 -10.25
C SER A 7 19.43 0.88 -10.86
N ASN A 8 20.50 1.03 -11.65
CA ASN A 8 20.85 2.31 -12.29
C ASN A 8 19.75 2.89 -13.21
N THR A 9 18.77 2.09 -13.62
CA THR A 9 17.74 2.48 -14.60
C THR A 9 16.31 2.16 -14.16
N SER A 10 16.13 1.47 -13.03
CA SER A 10 14.80 1.14 -12.50
C SER A 10 14.80 1.08 -10.96
N LEU A 11 13.80 1.72 -10.38
CA LEU A 11 13.39 1.51 -8.99
C LEU A 11 12.18 0.57 -8.99
N GLY A 12 12.30 -0.57 -8.31
CA GLY A 12 11.21 -1.50 -8.04
C GLY A 12 11.04 -1.67 -6.54
N ALA A 13 9.80 -1.64 -6.07
CA ALA A 13 9.52 -1.82 -4.65
C ALA A 13 8.27 -2.69 -4.48
N SER A 14 8.33 -3.63 -3.54
CA SER A 14 7.20 -4.44 -3.12
C SER A 14 7.03 -4.31 -1.61
N TRP A 15 5.82 -3.94 -1.21
CA TRP A 15 5.39 -3.89 0.18
C TRP A 15 4.40 -5.04 0.43
N ASP A 16 4.54 -5.64 1.60
CA ASP A 16 3.66 -6.68 2.10
C ASP A 16 3.10 -6.15 3.43
N VAL A 17 1.84 -5.70 3.37
CA VAL A 17 1.17 -4.98 4.44
C VAL A 17 0.08 -5.86 5.01
N ALA A 18 0.11 -6.06 6.32
CA ALA A 18 -0.95 -6.72 7.06
C ALA A 18 -1.64 -5.71 7.98
N PHE A 19 -2.96 -5.66 7.96
CA PHE A 19 -3.76 -4.88 8.89
C PHE A 19 -5.02 -5.63 9.28
N THR A 20 -5.52 -5.37 10.49
CA THR A 20 -6.75 -5.97 10.99
C THR A 20 -7.84 -4.91 11.07
N ILE A 21 -9.04 -5.26 10.64
CA ILE A 21 -10.24 -4.45 10.81
C ILE A 21 -11.18 -5.20 11.73
N ASP A 22 -11.61 -4.54 12.79
CA ASP A 22 -12.56 -5.06 13.76
C ASP A 22 -13.92 -4.38 13.60
N ASN A 23 -14.99 -5.17 13.59
CA ASN A 23 -16.34 -4.67 13.83
C ASN A 23 -16.70 -4.87 15.31
N PRO A 24 -16.55 -3.85 16.18
CA PRO A 24 -16.90 -3.99 17.60
C PRO A 24 -18.42 -4.03 17.85
N ASN A 25 -19.25 -3.77 16.82
CA ASN A 25 -20.69 -3.69 16.99
C ASN A 25 -21.29 -5.05 17.36
N MET A 26 -22.23 -5.01 18.31
CA MET A 26 -22.93 -6.21 18.79
C MET A 26 -24.29 -6.44 18.11
N VAL A 27 -24.75 -5.46 17.33
CA VAL A 27 -26.11 -5.46 16.75
C VAL A 27 -26.14 -5.03 15.27
N SER A 28 -25.01 -4.65 14.69
CA SER A 28 -24.93 -4.15 13.32
C SER A 28 -23.74 -4.76 12.57
N TRP A 29 -24.00 -5.18 11.34
CA TRP A 29 -22.98 -5.57 10.37
C TRP A 29 -22.47 -4.30 9.66
N VAL A 30 -21.23 -4.36 9.17
CA VAL A 30 -20.59 -3.26 8.45
C VAL A 30 -20.23 -3.74 7.06
N HIS A 31 -20.72 -3.03 6.05
CA HIS A 31 -20.35 -3.23 4.66
C HIS A 31 -19.22 -2.26 4.28
N PHE A 32 -18.08 -2.78 3.85
CA PHE A 32 -17.00 -2.02 3.24
C PHE A 32 -17.12 -2.13 1.73
N ASP A 33 -17.61 -1.07 1.08
CA ASP A 33 -17.74 -1.01 -0.38
C ASP A 33 -16.36 -0.94 -1.07
N ARG A 34 -15.44 -0.13 -0.53
CA ARG A 34 -14.08 -0.02 -1.06
C ARG A 34 -13.13 0.49 0.00
N ILE A 35 -11.95 -0.13 0.09
CA ILE A 35 -10.81 0.43 0.81
C ILE A 35 -9.73 0.79 -0.21
N GLU A 36 -9.33 2.05 -0.21
CA GLU A 36 -8.25 2.58 -1.04
C GLU A 36 -7.08 2.99 -0.14
N GLY A 37 -5.86 2.65 -0.56
CA GLY A 37 -4.66 3.12 0.09
C GLY A 37 -3.55 3.43 -0.90
N SER A 38 -2.60 4.24 -0.48
CA SER A 38 -1.47 4.66 -1.31
C SER A 38 -0.16 4.65 -0.53
N ILE A 39 0.93 4.36 -1.23
CA ILE A 39 2.30 4.56 -0.74
C ILE A 39 2.82 5.87 -1.32
N LEU A 40 3.28 6.78 -0.46
CA LEU A 40 3.76 8.11 -0.84
C LEU A 40 5.27 8.23 -0.59
N TYR A 41 5.96 9.01 -1.43
CA TYR A 41 7.31 9.50 -1.19
C TYR A 41 7.39 10.99 -1.50
N LYS A 42 7.79 11.82 -0.52
CA LYS A 42 7.76 13.29 -0.63
C LYS A 42 6.41 13.78 -1.20
N ASP A 43 5.32 13.28 -0.62
CA ASP A 43 3.92 13.56 -1.00
C ASP A 43 3.50 13.13 -2.41
N SER A 44 4.39 12.47 -3.16
CA SER A 44 4.09 11.93 -4.49
C SER A 44 3.68 10.45 -4.39
N PRO A 45 2.54 10.04 -4.99
CA PRO A 45 2.09 8.66 -4.94
C PRO A 45 3.00 7.76 -5.76
N LEU A 46 3.59 6.76 -5.11
CA LEU A 46 4.38 5.71 -5.72
C LEU A 46 3.54 4.50 -6.12
N ALA A 47 2.48 4.22 -5.38
CA ALA A 47 1.53 3.14 -5.66
C ALA A 47 0.17 3.44 -5.04
N ILE A 48 -0.90 2.97 -5.69
CA ILE A 48 -2.28 2.99 -5.20
C ILE A 48 -2.79 1.56 -5.24
N TYR A 49 -3.54 1.14 -4.23
CA TYR A 49 -4.14 -0.18 -4.15
C TYR A 49 -5.59 -0.11 -3.69
N PHE A 50 -6.32 -1.17 -4.01
CA PHE A 50 -7.71 -1.34 -3.64
C PHE A 50 -7.91 -2.71 -3.00
N VAL A 51 -8.80 -2.75 -2.02
CA VAL A 51 -9.32 -3.99 -1.45
C VAL A 51 -10.73 -4.19 -1.97
N GLU A 52 -11.03 -5.42 -2.40
CA GLU A 52 -12.36 -5.82 -2.84
C GLU A 52 -13.41 -5.61 -1.72
N PRO A 53 -14.67 -5.32 -2.09
CA PRO A 53 -15.73 -5.14 -1.11
C PRO A 53 -15.90 -6.35 -0.17
N PHE A 54 -16.24 -6.09 1.08
CA PHE A 54 -16.55 -7.16 2.04
C PHE A 54 -17.43 -6.70 3.20
N ASP A 55 -18.07 -7.68 3.84
CA ASP A 55 -18.84 -7.48 5.06
C ASP A 55 -18.07 -7.95 6.30
N LEU A 56 -18.30 -7.26 7.42
CA LEU A 56 -17.96 -7.74 8.76
C LEU A 56 -19.23 -7.90 9.59
N GLY A 57 -19.45 -9.12 10.05
CA GLY A 57 -20.51 -9.48 10.99
C GLY A 57 -20.25 -8.96 12.41
N LEU A 58 -21.12 -9.36 13.34
CA LEU A 58 -21.10 -8.88 14.72
C LEU A 58 -19.86 -9.38 15.46
N LYS A 59 -19.11 -8.48 16.10
CA LYS A 59 -17.85 -8.79 16.78
C LYS A 59 -16.85 -9.57 15.90
N GLU A 60 -16.95 -9.40 14.59
CA GLU A 60 -16.06 -10.05 13.64
C GLU A 60 -14.80 -9.20 13.44
N GLN A 61 -13.66 -9.88 13.29
CA GLN A 61 -12.42 -9.27 12.86
C GLN A 61 -11.97 -9.91 11.56
N ARG A 62 -11.31 -9.13 10.71
CA ARG A 62 -10.68 -9.63 9.49
C ARG A 62 -9.27 -9.10 9.39
N MET A 63 -8.32 -10.03 9.27
CA MET A 63 -6.94 -9.70 8.91
C MET A 63 -6.84 -9.65 7.39
N MET A 64 -6.38 -8.51 6.87
CA MET A 64 -6.14 -8.27 5.46
C MET A 64 -4.65 -8.33 5.19
N HIS A 65 -4.28 -9.06 4.13
CA HIS A 65 -2.92 -9.10 3.60
C HIS A 65 -2.92 -8.47 2.21
N VAL A 66 -2.23 -7.35 2.08
CA VAL A 66 -2.17 -6.60 0.83
C VAL A 66 -0.73 -6.57 0.36
N LYS A 67 -0.52 -7.08 -0.86
CA LYS A 67 0.75 -6.95 -1.56
C LYS A 67 0.68 -5.79 -2.54
N ILE A 68 1.50 -4.78 -2.32
CA ILE A 68 1.59 -3.58 -3.15
C ILE A 68 2.92 -3.66 -3.87
N SER A 69 2.93 -3.52 -5.20
CA SER A 69 4.16 -3.54 -5.98
C SER A 69 4.20 -2.38 -6.96
N MET A 70 5.32 -1.66 -6.95
CA MET A 70 5.70 -0.70 -7.97
C MET A 70 6.79 -1.33 -8.83
N THR A 71 6.57 -1.38 -10.13
CA THR A 71 7.59 -1.72 -11.12
C THR A 71 7.67 -0.54 -12.07
N GLU A 72 8.86 0.02 -12.26
CA GLU A 72 9.16 1.14 -13.18
C GLU A 72 8.98 2.56 -12.62
N LEU A 73 10.01 3.07 -11.92
CA LEU A 73 10.45 4.45 -12.17
C LEU A 73 11.56 4.39 -13.23
N ARG A 74 11.23 4.56 -14.51
CA ARG A 74 12.27 4.87 -15.51
C ARG A 74 12.75 6.28 -15.21
N ASN A 75 14.05 6.43 -14.95
CA ASN A 75 14.69 7.73 -14.90
C ASN A 75 14.44 8.48 -16.22
N GLN A 76 13.40 9.31 -16.29
CA GLN A 76 13.47 10.51 -17.12
C GLN A 76 14.51 11.43 -16.47
N PRO A 77 15.42 12.05 -17.23
CA PRO A 77 16.65 12.60 -16.67
C PRO A 77 16.38 13.94 -15.97
N THR A 78 15.88 13.91 -14.74
CA THR A 78 15.92 15.07 -13.84
C THR A 78 15.86 14.69 -12.36
N MET A 79 16.79 13.87 -11.89
CA MET A 79 17.22 13.97 -10.49
C MET A 79 18.71 13.72 -10.42
N LYS A 80 19.48 14.76 -10.09
CA LYS A 80 20.91 14.65 -9.87
C LYS A 80 21.15 13.92 -8.56
N VAL A 81 22.14 13.04 -8.57
CA VAL A 81 22.61 12.18 -7.47
C VAL A 81 23.17 12.98 -6.28
N SER A 82 22.98 14.30 -6.23
CA SER A 82 23.51 15.19 -5.19
C SER A 82 22.66 15.29 -3.93
N ASP A 83 21.45 14.73 -3.89
CA ASP A 83 20.49 15.01 -2.81
C ASP A 83 20.29 13.83 -1.83
N LEU A 84 21.21 12.86 -1.82
CA LEU A 84 21.17 11.69 -0.94
C LEU A 84 22.27 11.67 0.13
N GLU A 85 23.06 12.72 0.26
CA GLU A 85 23.97 12.90 1.39
C GLU A 85 23.88 14.35 1.91
N GLU A 86 23.12 14.53 3.00
CA GLU A 86 23.51 15.37 4.14
C GLU A 86 22.81 14.89 5.42
#